data_AF-A0A7H1DYS9-F1
#
_entry.id   AF-A0A7H1DYS9-F1
#
_cell.length_a   1.000
_cell.length_b   1.000
_cell.length_c   1.000
_cell.angle_alpha   90.00
_cell.angle_beta   90.00
_cell.angle_gamma   90.00
#
_symmetry.space_group_name_H-M   'P 1'
#
loop_
_entity.id
_entity.type
_entity.pdbx_description
1 polymer ?
#
loop_
_entity_poly.entity_id
_entity_poly.type
_entity_poly.pdbx_seq_one_letter_code
_entity_poly.pdbx_strand_id
1 'polypeptide(L)' 'MVEELTIEVKSVNIPPISLAMCDSINCPICDTDLSVENGIDLDHFEVDDDTVIYCEGCDINLKFKIVQL' A
#
# COMPACT_ATOMS: atom_id res chain seq x y z
N MET A 1 -11.66 15.43 7.60
CA MET A 1 -10.84 15.57 6.38
C MET A 1 -9.95 14.36 6.42
N VAL A 2 -10.11 13.41 5.49
CA VAL A 2 -9.29 12.19 5.47
C VAL A 2 -7.87 12.63 5.15
N GLU A 3 -6.92 12.28 6.01
CA GLU A 3 -5.51 12.59 5.77
C GLU A 3 -4.97 11.67 4.64
N GLU A 4 -3.97 12.12 3.90
CA GLU A 4 -3.33 11.30 2.85
C GLU A 4 -1.83 11.21 3.14
N LEU A 5 -1.30 9.99 3.15
CA LEU A 5 0.12 9.70 3.26
C LEU A 5 0.62 9.06 1.96
N THR A 6 1.65 9.65 1.36
CA THR A 6 2.31 9.05 0.20
C THR A 6 3.41 8.08 0.64
N ILE A 7 3.32 6.84 0.18
CA ILE A 7 4.34 5.79 0.34
C ILE A 7 5.15 5.71 -0.94
N GLU A 8 6.43 6.11 -0.88
CA GLU A 8 7.33 6.00 -2.03
C GLU A 8 7.96 4.61 -2.11
N VAL A 9 7.72 3.91 -3.22
CA VAL A 9 8.32 2.61 -3.53
C VAL A 9 9.38 2.82 -4.59
N LYS A 10 10.65 2.75 -4.19
CA LYS A 10 11.77 2.87 -5.13
C LYS A 10 11.99 1.55 -5.85
N SER A 11 12.01 1.57 -7.18
CA SER A 11 12.09 0.35 -7.99
C SER A 11 12.86 0.54 -9.28
N VAL A 12 13.52 -0.54 -9.73
CA VAL A 12 14.09 -0.65 -11.09
C VAL A 12 13.10 -1.23 -12.10
N ASN A 13 12.01 -1.81 -11.61
CA ASN A 13 10.93 -2.37 -12.43
C ASN A 13 9.93 -1.29 -12.80
N ILE A 14 9.35 -1.42 -13.99
CA ILE A 14 8.30 -0.53 -14.48
C ILE A 14 6.96 -0.94 -13.82
N PRO A 15 6.13 0.00 -13.34
CA PRO A 15 4.80 -0.30 -12.81
C PRO A 15 3.88 -1.00 -13.82
N PRO A 16 2.90 -1.80 -13.36
CA PRO A 16 2.66 -2.16 -11.96
C PRO A 16 3.73 -3.12 -11.43
N ILE A 17 4.04 -3.01 -10.13
CA ILE A 17 5.01 -3.86 -9.45
C ILE A 17 4.27 -4.84 -8.56
N SER A 18 4.48 -6.14 -8.80
CA SER A 18 4.01 -7.19 -7.89
C SER A 18 4.90 -7.26 -6.66
N LEU A 19 4.29 -7.08 -5.48
CA LEU A 19 4.90 -7.24 -4.17
C LEU A 19 4.41 -8.56 -3.57
N ALA A 20 5.21 -9.62 -3.72
CA ALA A 20 4.95 -10.88 -3.03
C ALA A 20 5.30 -10.72 -1.54
N MET A 21 4.28 -10.51 -0.70
CA MET A 21 4.45 -10.32 0.74
C MET A 21 4.12 -11.60 1.50
N CYS A 22 4.98 -11.99 2.44
CA CYS A 22 4.85 -13.28 3.13
C CYS A 22 4.00 -13.26 4.41
N ASP A 23 3.61 -12.09 4.93
CA ASP A 23 3.06 -12.00 6.29
C ASP A 23 1.84 -11.06 6.38
N SER A 24 2.05 -9.74 6.31
CA SER A 24 0.96 -8.75 6.41
C SER A 24 1.37 -7.40 5.80
N ILE A 25 0.37 -6.58 5.48
CA ILE A 25 0.54 -5.16 5.13
C ILE A 25 -0.12 -4.37 6.25
N ASN A 26 0.68 -3.66 7.05
CA ASN A 26 0.16 -2.87 8.17
C ASN A 26 0.11 -1.39 7.84
N CYS A 27 -0.89 -0.71 8.37
CA CYS A 27 -1.02 0.73 8.29
C CYS A 27 0.08 1.40 9.13
N PRO A 28 0.95 2.24 8.56
CA PRO A 28 2.12 2.79 9.26
C PRO A 28 1.77 3.78 10.39
N ILE A 29 0.49 4.13 10.56
CA ILE A 29 0.00 5.08 11.55
C ILE A 29 -0.63 4.37 12.75
N CYS A 30 -1.49 3.38 12.52
CA CYS A 30 -2.24 2.71 13.58
C CYS A 30 -1.97 1.21 13.70
N ASP A 31 -1.02 0.67 12.92
CA ASP A 31 -0.61 -0.75 12.90
C ASP A 31 -1.74 -1.75 12.58
N THR A 32 -2.88 -1.28 12.06
CA THR A 32 -3.96 -2.18 11.63
C THR A 32 -3.53 -2.98 10.40
N ASP A 33 -3.91 -4.26 10.37
CA ASP A 33 -3.66 -5.15 9.25
C ASP A 33 -4.59 -4.83 8.07
N LEU A 34 -4.02 -4.16 7.07
CA LEU A 34 -4.71 -3.72 5.86
C LEU A 34 -5.07 -4.87 4.94
N SER A 35 -4.36 -6.00 5.03
CA SER A 35 -4.66 -7.18 4.21
C SER A 35 -5.99 -7.80 4.60
N VAL A 36 -6.27 -7.83 5.91
CA VAL A 36 -7.53 -8.31 6.47
C VAL A 36 -8.65 -7.29 6.25
N GLU A 37 -8.41 -5.99 6.50
CA GLU A 37 -9.44 -4.95 6.33
C GLU A 37 -9.87 -4.78 4.87
N ASN A 38 -8.92 -4.77 3.93
CA ASN A 38 -9.19 -4.47 2.53
C ASN A 38 -9.25 -5.73 1.64
N GLY A 39 -9.07 -6.92 2.20
CA GLY A 39 -9.08 -8.18 1.45
C GLY A 39 -7.97 -8.28 0.40
N ILE A 40 -6.78 -7.76 0.72
CA ILE A 40 -5.64 -7.73 -0.20
C ILE A 40 -5.04 -9.14 -0.29
N ASP A 41 -4.91 -9.66 -1.51
CA ASP A 41 -4.17 -10.89 -1.79
C ASP A 41 -2.66 -10.62 -1.72
N LEU A 42 -2.02 -11.04 -0.63
CA LEU A 42 -0.59 -10.82 -0.36
C LEU A 42 0.34 -11.54 -1.36
N ASP A 43 -0.14 -12.60 -2.02
CA ASP A 43 0.65 -13.34 -3.02
C ASP A 43 0.64 -12.63 -4.38
N HIS A 44 -0.38 -11.81 -4.66
CA HIS A 44 -0.60 -11.14 -5.95
C HIS A 44 -0.83 -9.63 -5.81
N PHE A 45 -0.32 -9.01 -4.74
CA PHE A 45 -0.54 -7.58 -4.53
C PHE A 45 0.29 -6.76 -5.52
N GLU A 46 -0.39 -6.03 -6.39
CA GLU A 46 0.25 -5.14 -7.37
C GLU A 46 0.09 -3.68 -6.95
N VAL A 47 1.17 -2.90 -7.07
CA VAL A 47 1.17 -1.46 -6.78
C VAL A 47 1.65 -0.65 -7.98
N ASP A 48 1.00 0.49 -8.18
CA ASP A 48 1.34 1.54 -9.14
C ASP A 48 1.09 2.95 -8.54
N ASP A 49 1.23 3.99 -9.35
CA ASP A 49 1.05 5.40 -8.93
C ASP A 49 -0.42 5.78 -8.62
N ASP A 50 -1.37 4.93 -9.04
CA ASP A 50 -2.81 5.12 -8.82
C ASP A 50 -3.33 4.28 -7.66
N THR A 51 -2.48 3.42 -7.09
CA THR A 51 -2.85 2.55 -5.98
C THR A 51 -3.05 3.35 -4.70
N VAL A 52 -4.26 3.26 -4.14
CA VAL A 52 -4.64 3.89 -2.87
C VAL A 52 -5.29 2.84 -1.97
N ILE A 53 -4.78 2.71 -0.75
CA ILE A 53 -5.36 1.87 0.30
C ILE A 53 -5.96 2.77 1.37
N TYR A 54 -7.21 2.53 1.73
CA TYR A 54 -7.83 3.21 2.88
C TYR A 54 -7.60 2.40 4.15
N CYS A 55 -7.20 3.10 5.22
CA CYS A 55 -6.94 2.53 6.53
C CYS A 55 -8.05 2.99 7.48
N GLU A 56 -9.02 2.12 7.75
CA GLU A 56 -10.21 2.44 8.56
C GLU A 56 -9.85 2.76 10.02
N GLY A 57 -8.83 2.08 10.56
CA GLY A 57 -8.39 2.24 11.94
C GLY A 57 -7.92 3.64 12.34
N CYS A 58 -7.47 4.46 11.37
CA CYS A 58 -7.07 5.85 11.64
C CYS A 58 -7.56 6.88 10.60
N ASP A 59 -8.53 6.51 9.75
CA ASP A 59 -9.18 7.40 8.78
C ASP A 59 -8.15 8.13 7.88
N ILE A 60 -7.26 7.36 7.25
CA ILE A 60 -6.19 7.85 6.37
C ILE A 60 -6.14 7.07 5.05
N ASN A 61 -5.81 7.77 3.97
CA ASN A 61 -5.48 7.17 2.68
C ASN A 61 -3.97 6.99 2.54
N LEU A 62 -3.54 5.79 2.18
CA LEU A 62 -2.17 5.45 1.81
C LEU A 62 -2.07 5.42 0.29
N LYS A 63 -1.43 6.43 -0.29
CA LYS A 63 -1.21 6.50 -1.74
C LYS A 63 0.19 6.01 -2.08
N PHE A 64 0.29 5.05 -2.98
CA PHE A 64 1.57 4.55 -3.45
C PHE A 64 2.10 5.43 -4.58
N LYS A 65 3.42 5.59 -4.61
CA LYS A 65 4.13 6.28 -5.68
C LYS A 65 5.38 5.52 -6.01
N ILE A 66 5.50 5.07 -7.25
CA ILE A 66 6.66 4.34 -7.73
C ILE A 66 7.72 5.34 -8.18
N VAL A 67 8.90 5.26 -7.58
CA VAL A 67 10.04 6.11 -7.92
C VAL A 67 11.06 5.25 -8.66
N GLN A 68 11.22 5.49 -9.96
CA GLN A 68 12.15 4.74 -10.80
C GLN A 68 13.61 5.10 -10.46
N LEU A 69 14.42 4.07 -10.23
CA LEU A 69 15.86 4.16 -9.91
C LEU A 69 16.75 4.11 -11.15
#